data_AF-A0A969DF89-F1
#
_entry.id   AF-A0A969DF89-F1
#
_cell.length_a   1.000
_cell.length_b   1.000
_cell.length_c   1.000
_cell.angle_alpha   90.00
_cell.angle_beta   90.00
_cell.angle_gamma   90.00
#
_symmetry.space_group_name_H-M   'P 1'
#
loop_
_entity.id
_entity.type
_entity.pdbx_description
1 polymer ?
#
loop_
_entity_poly.entity_id
_entity_poly.type
_entity_poly.pdbx_seq_one_letter_code
_entity_poly.pdbx_strand_id
1 'polypeptide(L)' 'MTEEIKVIHSSGNVFSDLGLANPDELLVKAELVRKISKIITQQNMTQLEAAQLLGID' A
#
# COMPACT_ATOMS: atom_id res chain seq x y z
N MET A 1 -33.67 10.47 -10.33
CA MET A 1 -33.00 9.31 -10.94
C MET A 1 -31.76 9.03 -10.13
N THR A 2 -31.67 7.87 -9.49
CA THR A 2 -30.43 7.38 -8.89
C THR A 2 -29.59 6.78 -10.02
N GLU A 3 -28.42 7.31 -10.25
CA GLU A 3 -27.47 6.71 -11.19
C GLU A 3 -26.96 5.38 -10.60
N GLU A 4 -26.91 4.36 -11.44
CA GLU A 4 -26.44 3.04 -11.05
C GLU A 4 -24.90 3.05 -11.00
N ILE A 5 -24.32 2.80 -9.82
CA ILE A 5 -22.87 2.75 -9.68
C ILE A 5 -22.38 1.43 -10.29
N LYS A 6 -21.56 1.52 -11.34
CA LYS A 6 -20.91 0.35 -11.94
C LYS A 6 -19.87 -0.23 -10.97
N VAL A 7 -20.14 -1.41 -10.45
CA VAL A 7 -19.21 -2.17 -9.57
C VAL A 7 -18.52 -3.25 -10.39
N ILE A 8 -17.20 -3.39 -10.24
CA ILE A 8 -16.36 -4.38 -10.92
C ILE A 8 -15.72 -5.28 -9.85
N HIS A 9 -15.76 -6.60 -10.06
CA HIS A 9 -15.09 -7.53 -9.16
C HIS A 9 -13.57 -7.39 -9.30
N SER A 10 -12.87 -7.28 -8.17
CA SER A 10 -11.41 -7.16 -8.16
C SER A 10 -10.73 -8.45 -8.66
N SER A 11 -9.59 -8.32 -9.33
CA SER A 11 -8.72 -9.46 -9.65
C SER A 11 -7.99 -10.03 -8.42
N GLY A 12 -8.08 -9.36 -7.27
CA GLY A 12 -7.23 -9.62 -6.10
C GLY A 12 -5.96 -8.77 -6.08
N ASN A 13 -5.68 -8.04 -7.17
CA ASN A 13 -4.61 -7.06 -7.28
C ASN A 13 -5.17 -5.72 -7.78
N VAL A 14 -5.31 -4.75 -6.87
CA VAL A 14 -5.82 -3.41 -7.21
C VAL A 14 -4.97 -2.69 -8.27
N PHE A 15 -3.67 -2.96 -8.32
CA PHE A 15 -2.78 -2.35 -9.32
C PHE A 15 -3.03 -2.92 -10.71
N SER A 16 -3.41 -4.20 -10.80
CA SER A 16 -3.86 -4.81 -12.05
C SER A 16 -5.22 -4.26 -12.46
N ASP A 17 -6.14 -4.08 -11.51
CA ASP A 17 -7.48 -3.55 -11.77
C ASP A 17 -7.42 -2.09 -12.29
N LEU A 18 -6.43 -1.33 -11.84
CA LEU A 18 -6.15 0.05 -12.29
C LEU A 18 -5.31 0.11 -13.58
N GLY A 19 -4.83 -1.02 -14.10
CA GLY A 19 -4.03 -1.08 -15.32
C GLY A 19 -2.64 -0.45 -15.19
N LEU A 20 -2.05 -0.46 -13.98
CA LEU A 20 -0.71 0.09 -13.76
C LEU A 20 0.37 -0.85 -14.30
N ALA A 21 1.52 -0.27 -14.62
CA ALA A 21 2.70 -1.06 -14.99
C ALA A 21 3.22 -1.88 -13.80
N ASN A 22 3.69 -3.09 -14.09
CA ASN A 22 4.26 -4.03 -13.12
C ASN A 22 3.37 -4.27 -11.87
N PRO A 23 2.09 -4.64 -12.05
CA PRO A 23 1.12 -4.68 -10.96
C PRO A 23 1.48 -5.69 -9.86
N ASP A 24 2.13 -6.79 -10.19
CA ASP A 24 2.57 -7.78 -9.20
C ASP A 24 3.73 -7.26 -8.34
N GLU A 25 4.66 -6.51 -8.92
CA GLU A 25 5.75 -5.86 -8.19
C GLU A 25 5.20 -4.79 -7.22
N LEU A 26 4.21 -4.02 -7.68
CA LEU A 26 3.53 -3.03 -6.84
C LEU A 26 2.81 -3.69 -5.67
N LEU A 27 2.15 -4.83 -5.90
CA LEU A 27 1.49 -5.60 -4.83
C LEU A 27 2.50 -6.07 -3.78
N VAL A 28 3.62 -6.66 -4.22
CA VAL A 28 4.70 -7.11 -3.31
C VAL A 28 5.28 -5.93 -2.52
N LYS A 29 5.53 -4.80 -3.18
CA LYS A 29 6.01 -3.57 -2.51
C LYS A 29 5.01 -3.06 -1.48
N ALA A 30 3.72 -3.02 -1.81
CA ALA A 30 2.68 -2.58 -0.89
C ALA A 30 2.58 -3.47 0.34
N GLU A 31 2.66 -4.80 0.17
CA GLU A 31 2.67 -5.74 1.29
C GLU A 31 3.88 -5.55 2.21
N LEU A 32 5.06 -5.31 1.63
CA LEU A 32 6.29 -5.04 2.38
C LEU A 32 6.16 -3.75 3.19
N VAL A 33 5.74 -2.66 2.55
CA VAL A 33 5.53 -1.36 3.21
C VAL A 33 4.50 -1.49 4.33
N ARG A 34 3.40 -2.21 4.11
CA ARG A 34 2.38 -2.46 5.15
C ARG A 34 2.97 -3.14 6.39
N LYS A 35 3.86 -4.12 6.21
CA LYS A 35 4.54 -4.80 7.32
C LYS A 35 5.47 -3.84 8.06
N ILE A 36 6.25 -3.03 7.34
CA ILE A 36 7.15 -2.03 7.92
C ILE A 36 6.35 -0.99 8.72
N SER A 37 5.30 -0.41 8.14
CA SER A 37 4.44 0.56 8.83
C SER A 37 3.83 -0.01 10.10
N LYS A 38 3.41 -1.29 10.09
CA LYS A 38 2.89 -1.95 11.29
C LYS A 38 3.95 -2.02 12.39
N ILE A 39 5.20 -2.34 12.05
CA ILE A 39 6.30 -2.39 13.02
C ILE A 39 6.59 -1.00 13.60
N ILE A 40 6.64 0.03 12.75
CA ILE A 40 6.84 1.43 13.18
C ILE A 40 5.74 1.83 14.18
N THR A 41 4.47 1.57 13.86
CA THR A 41 3.34 1.86 14.76
C THR A 41 3.42 1.07 16.07
N GLN A 42 3.79 -0.21 16.02
CA GLN A 42 3.94 -1.04 17.22
C GLN A 42 5.06 -0.56 18.15
N GLN A 43 6.09 0.07 17.61
CA GLN A 43 7.18 0.67 18.38
C GLN A 43 6.86 2.10 18.87
N ASN A 44 5.64 2.60 18.62
CA ASN A 44 5.23 3.98 18.90
C ASN A 44 6.15 5.03 18.26
N MET A 45 6.74 4.69 17.11
CA MET A 45 7.59 5.60 16.36
C MET A 45 6.74 6.36 15.34
N THR A 46 7.06 7.64 15.17
CA THR A 46 6.65 8.43 14.01
C THR A 46 7.44 7.98 12.77
N GLN A 47 6.94 8.33 11.59
CA GLN A 47 7.66 8.09 10.34
C GLN A 47 9.05 8.77 10.33
N LEU A 48 9.16 9.98 10.92
CA LEU A 48 10.41 10.71 11.02
C LEU A 48 11.43 10.01 11.93
N GLU A 49 10.99 9.52 13.10
CA GLU A 49 11.87 8.76 14.00
C GLU A 49 12.32 7.45 13.34
N ALA A 50 11.43 6.79 12.60
CA ALA A 50 11.77 5.58 11.86
C ALA A 50 12.77 5.87 10.73
N ALA A 51 12.60 6.98 10.02
CA ALA A 51 13.51 7.42 8.97
C ALA A 51 14.91 7.70 9.54
N GLN A 52 14.99 8.46 10.65
CA GLN A 52 16.24 8.72 11.38
C GLN A 52 16.92 7.43 11.85
N LEU A 53 16.16 6.48 12.42
CA LEU A 53 16.71 5.19 12.88
C LEU A 53 17.27 4.35 11.73
N LEU A 54 16.60 4.37 10.58
CA LEU A 54 16.98 3.58 9.40
C LEU A 54 18.04 4.28 8.53
N GLY A 55 18.41 5.53 8.85
CA GLY A 55 19.37 6.31 8.06
C GLY A 55 18.84 6.68 6.68
N ILE A 56 17.52 6.91 6.58
CA ILE A 56 16.83 7.32 5.36
C ILE A 56 16.13 8.67 5.59
N ASP A 57 15.98 9.47 4.53
CA ASP A 57 15.44 10.83 4.58
C ASP A 57 13.94 10.89 4.23
#